data_AF-A0A7S1Z3J2-F1
#
_entry.id   AF-A0A7S1Z3J2-F1
#
_cell.length_a   1.000
_cell.length_b   1.000
_cell.length_c   1.000
_cell.angle_alpha   90.00
_cell.angle_beta   90.00
_cell.angle_gamma   90.00
#
_symmetry.space_group_name_H-M   'P 1'
#
loop_
_entity.id
_entity.type
_entity.pdbx_description
1 polymer ?
#
loop_
_entity_poly.entity_id
_entity_poly.type
_entity_poly.pdbx_seq_one_letter_code
_entity_poly.pdbx_strand_id
1 'polypeptide(L)'
;MARSLSSLVFSSSRKGPLIIEDVSVVIPFPRIVRTANLSVNVGTVIYDEAGKVAKWTIGKLDEQKRPQLTGTMLLEGTKKPESNAPLVLTWKIPLASVSGLSVSGLSLTGEMYKPYKGVRNICKSGRYQVRCG
;
A
#
# COMPACT_ATOMS: atom_id res chain seq x y z
N MET A 1 -29.50 -1.09 -10.34
CA MET A 1 -28.74 -2.00 -9.44
C MET A 1 -27.32 -2.12 -9.98
N ALA A 2 -26.34 -1.45 -9.38
CA ALA A 2 -24.94 -1.61 -9.78
C ALA A 2 -24.39 -2.91 -9.17
N ARG A 3 -24.06 -3.90 -10.00
CA ARG A 3 -23.30 -5.07 -9.56
C ARG A 3 -21.93 -4.57 -9.11
N SER A 4 -21.57 -4.80 -7.85
CA SER A 4 -20.20 -4.56 -7.38
C SER A 4 -19.25 -5.48 -8.16
N LEU A 5 -18.54 -4.92 -9.15
CA LEU A 5 -17.48 -5.57 -9.93
C LEU A 5 -16.18 -5.64 -9.11
N SER A 6 -16.27 -5.91 -7.81
CA SER A 6 -15.09 -6.06 -6.97
C SER A 6 -14.44 -7.41 -7.29
N SER A 7 -13.38 -7.39 -8.10
CA SER A 7 -12.54 -8.56 -8.42
C SER A 7 -11.68 -9.03 -7.23
N LEU A 8 -11.77 -8.33 -6.09
CA LEU A 8 -11.13 -8.73 -4.85
C LEU A 8 -11.83 -9.95 -4.25
N VAL A 9 -11.16 -11.10 -4.31
CA VAL A 9 -11.62 -12.36 -3.75
C VAL A 9 -10.76 -12.72 -2.54
N PHE A 10 -11.40 -13.18 -1.47
CA PHE A 10 -10.74 -13.61 -0.24
C PHE A 10 -10.64 -15.14 -0.18
N SER A 11 -9.57 -15.63 0.45
CA SER A 11 -9.44 -17.05 0.76
C SER A 11 -10.56 -17.47 1.71
N SER A 12 -11.13 -18.67 1.51
CA SER A 12 -12.13 -19.27 2.41
C SER A 12 -11.63 -19.42 3.85
N SER A 13 -10.31 -19.51 4.05
CA SER A 13 -9.68 -19.59 5.37
C SER A 13 -9.64 -18.26 6.13
N ARG A 14 -9.93 -17.12 5.47
CA ARG A 14 -9.93 -15.81 6.12
C ARG A 14 -11.12 -15.71 7.08
N LYS A 15 -10.85 -15.31 8.33
CA LYS A 15 -11.86 -14.92 9.31
C LYS A 15 -11.59 -13.48 9.76
N GLY A 16 -12.63 -12.64 9.83
CA GLY A 16 -12.51 -11.26 10.30
C GLY A 16 -12.49 -10.19 9.19
N PRO A 17 -12.37 -8.91 9.60
CA PRO A 17 -12.49 -7.76 8.70
C PRO A 17 -11.31 -7.66 7.71
N LEU A 18 -11.46 -6.80 6.69
CA LEU A 18 -10.38 -6.47 5.79
C LEU A 18 -9.28 -5.71 6.53
N ILE A 19 -8.07 -6.28 6.53
CA ILE A 19 -6.86 -5.62 7.04
C ILE A 19 -5.85 -5.54 5.91
N ILE A 20 -5.33 -4.34 5.70
CA ILE A 20 -4.20 -4.06 4.81
C ILE A 20 -2.97 -3.91 5.70
N GLU A 21 -1.92 -4.63 5.37
CA GLU A 21 -0.66 -4.69 6.10
C GLU A 21 0.46 -4.02 5.30
N ASP A 22 1.58 -3.76 5.97
CA ASP A 22 2.81 -3.20 5.40
C ASP A 22 2.57 -1.91 4.59
N VAL A 23 1.59 -1.11 5.01
CA VAL A 23 1.22 0.13 4.33
C VAL A 23 2.29 1.18 4.57
N SER A 24 2.86 1.69 3.49
CA SER A 24 3.79 2.82 3.51
C SER A 24 3.68 3.67 2.25
N VAL A 25 4.02 4.95 2.39
CA VAL A 25 3.99 5.94 1.32
C VAL A 25 5.35 6.61 1.24
N VAL A 26 5.91 6.65 0.04
CA VAL A 26 7.11 7.42 -0.28
C VAL A 26 6.68 8.65 -1.06
N ILE A 27 7.01 9.81 -0.50
CA ILE A 27 6.60 11.14 -0.97
C ILE A 27 7.87 11.85 -1.46
N PRO A 28 8.10 11.94 -2.78
CA PRO A 28 9.18 12.73 -3.32
C PRO A 28 8.85 14.23 -3.26
N PHE A 29 9.79 15.04 -2.79
CA PHE A 29 9.69 16.49 -2.73
C PHE A 29 10.51 17.15 -3.85
N PRO A 30 10.06 18.29 -4.38
CA PRO A 30 10.87 19.10 -5.29
C PRO A 30 12.19 19.52 -4.65
N ARG A 31 13.26 19.64 -5.46
CA ARG A 31 14.59 20.08 -4.97
C ARG A 31 14.59 21.46 -4.32
N ILE A 32 13.64 22.31 -4.70
CA ILE A 32 13.45 23.66 -4.15
C ILE A 32 12.97 23.64 -2.68
N VAL A 33 12.50 22.50 -2.16
CA VAL A 33 12.11 22.38 -0.76
C VAL A 33 13.36 22.34 0.11
N ARG A 34 13.58 23.39 0.90
CA ARG A 34 14.65 23.46 1.90
C ARG A 34 14.40 22.42 2.98
N THR A 35 13.27 22.56 3.68
CA THR A 35 12.84 21.67 4.75
C THR A 35 11.32 21.48 4.72
N ALA A 36 10.83 20.41 5.37
CA ALA A 36 9.42 20.10 5.47
C ALA A 36 9.08 19.65 6.90
N ASN A 37 8.09 20.30 7.50
CA ASN A 37 7.54 19.91 8.79
C ASN A 37 6.30 19.06 8.53
N LEU A 38 6.41 17.76 8.77
CA LEU A 38 5.34 16.80 8.51
C LEU A 38 4.81 16.24 9.83
N SER A 39 3.49 16.12 9.93
CA SER A 39 2.76 15.53 11.04
C SER A 39 1.83 14.45 10.51
N VAL A 40 1.70 13.36 11.26
CA VAL A 40 0.86 12.21 10.90
C VAL A 40 -0.04 11.83 12.06
N ASN A 41 -1.27 11.44 11.78
CA ASN A 41 -2.18 10.93 12.81
C ASN A 41 -2.00 9.43 13.09
N VAL A 42 -1.40 8.68 12.15
CA VAL A 42 -1.19 7.23 12.22
C VAL A 42 0.18 6.91 11.66
N GLY A 43 0.93 6.09 12.40
CA GLY A 43 2.25 5.64 12.01
C GLY A 43 3.33 6.69 12.24
N THR A 44 4.42 6.62 11.48
CA THR A 44 5.58 7.51 11.61
C THR A 44 6.02 8.05 10.27
N VAL A 45 6.46 9.31 10.22
CA VAL A 45 7.03 9.94 9.04
C VAL A 45 8.46 10.33 9.29
N ILE A 46 9.35 10.04 8.34
CA ILE A 46 10.75 10.45 8.34
C ILE A 46 11.00 11.21 7.06
N TYR A 47 11.47 12.45 7.17
CA TYR A 47 11.88 13.26 6.03
C TYR A 47 13.40 13.27 5.89
N ASP A 48 13.88 12.84 4.73
CA ASP A 48 15.29 12.94 4.34
C ASP A 48 15.49 14.22 3.55
N GLU A 49 16.16 15.20 4.17
CA GLU A 49 16.44 16.50 3.57
C GLU A 49 17.44 16.42 2.40
N ALA A 50 18.35 15.45 2.40
CA ALA A 50 19.35 15.27 1.35
C ALA A 50 18.73 14.57 0.13
N GLY A 51 17.98 13.49 0.38
CA GLY A 51 17.25 12.76 -0.65
C GLY A 51 16.00 13.48 -1.17
N LYS A 52 15.50 14.49 -0.45
CA LYS A 52 14.22 15.17 -0.69
C LYS A 52 13.06 14.19 -0.77
N VAL A 53 13.01 13.25 0.17
CA VAL A 53 11.99 12.19 0.21
C VAL A 53 11.47 12.07 1.64
N ALA A 54 10.15 12.07 1.81
CA ALA A 54 9.54 11.62 3.05
C ALA A 54 9.04 10.18 2.92
N LYS A 55 9.35 9.37 3.93
CA LYS A 55 8.84 8.02 4.08
C LYS A 55 7.84 7.99 5.23
N TRP A 56 6.58 7.75 4.90
CA TRP A 56 5.51 7.55 5.86
C TRP A 56 5.20 6.06 6.02
N THR A 57 5.41 5.53 7.22
CA THR A 57 5.15 4.13 7.56
C THR A 57 3.88 4.05 8.40
N ILE A 58 2.80 3.54 7.81
CA ILE A 58 1.47 3.44 8.44
C ILE A 58 1.30 2.10 9.15
N GLY A 59 1.83 1.02 8.57
CA GLY A 59 1.73 -0.34 9.12
C GLY A 59 0.41 -1.01 8.75
N LYS A 60 -0.49 -1.20 9.73
CA LYS A 60 -1.77 -1.91 9.52
C LYS A 60 -2.95 -0.95 9.43
N LEU A 61 -3.74 -1.10 8.38
CA LEU A 61 -4.91 -0.30 8.08
C LEU A 61 -6.17 -1.19 8.04
N ASP A 62 -7.21 -0.75 8.74
CA ASP A 62 -8.56 -1.31 8.71
C ASP A 62 -9.53 -0.28 8.12
N GLU A 63 -10.80 -0.63 7.98
CA GLU A 63 -11.83 0.26 7.39
C GLU A 63 -12.16 1.48 8.28
N GLN A 64 -11.84 1.45 9.58
CA GLN A 64 -12.15 2.53 10.51
C GLN A 64 -11.05 3.58 10.57
N LYS A 65 -9.80 3.15 10.37
CA LYS A 65 -8.63 4.03 10.40
C LYS A 65 -8.58 4.91 9.14
N ARG A 66 -8.49 6.22 9.36
CA ARG A 66 -8.25 7.21 8.29
C ARG A 66 -6.86 7.83 8.47
N PRO A 67 -5.81 7.25 7.87
CA PRO A 67 -4.45 7.76 7.98
C PRO A 67 -4.37 9.09 7.22
N GLN A 68 -3.80 10.10 7.86
CA GLN A 68 -3.62 11.45 7.35
C GLN A 68 -2.21 11.92 7.66
N LEU A 69 -1.64 12.61 6.68
CA LEU A 69 -0.38 13.32 6.78
C LEU A 69 -0.65 14.77 6.40
N THR A 70 -0.30 15.69 7.30
CA THR A 70 -0.35 17.13 7.09
C THR A 70 1.02 17.72 7.28
N GLY A 71 1.29 18.87 6.67
CA GLY A 71 2.60 19.49 6.86
C GLY A 71 2.76 20.78 6.10
N THR A 72 3.84 21.48 6.43
CA THR A 72 4.27 22.70 5.76
C THR A 72 5.65 22.50 5.17
N MET A 73 5.88 23.06 3.99
CA MET A 73 7.17 23.01 3.32
C MET A 73 7.72 24.42 3.16
N LEU A 74 9.02 24.57 3.43
CA LEU A 74 9.75 25.80 3.19
C LEU A 74 10.46 25.68 1.85
N LEU A 75 10.14 26.58 0.92
CA LEU A 75 10.69 26.62 -0.43
C LEU A 75 11.81 27.66 -0.50
N GLU A 76 12.93 27.33 -1.16
CA GLU A 76 14.04 28.25 -1.43
C GLU A 76 14.02 28.73 -2.88
N GLY A 77 13.32 29.83 -3.14
CA GLY A 77 13.33 30.51 -4.45
C GLY A 77 11.98 31.03 -4.90
N THR A 78 11.98 31.79 -5.99
CA THR A 78 10.78 32.44 -6.57
C THR A 78 10.13 31.65 -7.70
N LYS A 79 10.75 30.55 -8.16
CA LYS A 79 10.23 29.72 -9.25
C LYS A 79 9.26 28.68 -8.71
N LYS A 80 8.09 28.55 -9.35
CA LYS A 80 7.12 27.49 -9.07
C LYS A 80 7.78 26.12 -9.32
N PRO A 81 7.55 25.10 -8.45
CA PRO A 81 8.04 23.74 -8.70
C PRO A 81 7.56 23.23 -10.06
N GLU A 82 8.46 22.68 -10.87
CA GLU A 82 8.18 22.28 -12.26
C GLU A 82 7.28 21.03 -12.38
N SER A 83 7.24 20.16 -11.36
CA SER A 83 6.25 19.06 -11.27
C SER A 83 6.32 18.40 -9.90
N ASN A 84 5.17 17.98 -9.37
CA ASN A 84 5.12 17.06 -8.24
C ASN A 84 5.37 15.64 -8.76
N ALA A 85 6.40 14.96 -8.24
CA ALA A 85 6.63 13.56 -8.54
C ALA A 85 5.54 12.69 -7.88
N PRO A 86 5.16 11.54 -8.46
CA PRO A 86 4.08 10.73 -7.92
C PRO A 86 4.47 10.12 -6.58
N LEU A 87 3.48 10.01 -5.70
CA LEU A 87 3.57 9.25 -4.46
C LEU A 87 3.70 7.76 -4.81
N VAL A 88 4.60 7.05 -4.16
CA VAL A 88 4.76 5.59 -4.33
C VAL A 88 4.22 4.89 -3.10
N LEU A 89 3.29 3.95 -3.28
CA LEU A 89 2.68 3.23 -2.17
C LEU A 89 3.15 1.78 -2.16
N THR A 90 3.42 1.27 -0.96
CA THR A 90 3.60 -0.15 -0.71
C THR A 90 2.51 -0.63 0.25
N TRP A 91 1.90 -1.77 -0.05
CA TRP A 91 0.86 -2.38 0.79
C TRP A 91 0.72 -3.87 0.48
N LYS A 92 0.10 -4.60 1.39
CA LYS A 92 -0.18 -6.02 1.27
C LYS A 92 -1.53 -6.37 1.88
N ILE A 93 -2.26 -7.27 1.24
CA ILE A 93 -3.50 -7.85 1.75
C ILE A 93 -3.31 -9.37 1.79
N PRO A 94 -3.17 -9.96 3.00
CA PRO A 94 -3.01 -11.40 3.14
C PRO A 94 -4.32 -12.11 2.79
N LEU A 95 -4.28 -13.36 2.32
CA LEU A 95 -5.46 -14.17 2.02
C LEU A 95 -6.43 -13.49 1.04
N ALA A 96 -5.91 -12.77 0.05
CA ALA A 96 -6.69 -12.06 -0.96
C ALA A 96 -6.05 -12.13 -2.35
N SER A 97 -6.89 -11.97 -3.37
CA SER A 97 -6.51 -11.89 -4.78
C SER A 97 -7.33 -10.80 -5.46
N VAL A 98 -6.68 -9.85 -6.15
CA VAL A 98 -7.35 -8.78 -6.90
C VAL A 98 -7.77 -9.24 -8.30
N SER A 99 -7.18 -10.30 -8.84
CA SER A 99 -7.52 -10.81 -10.17
C SER A 99 -8.78 -11.68 -10.20
N GLY A 100 -9.42 -11.90 -9.05
CA GLY A 100 -10.52 -12.85 -8.90
C GLY A 100 -10.10 -14.32 -8.90
N LEU A 101 -8.81 -14.62 -9.08
CA LEU A 101 -8.33 -15.99 -9.12
C LEU A 101 -8.47 -16.70 -7.77
N SER A 102 -9.11 -17.86 -7.80
CA SER A 102 -9.20 -18.81 -6.70
C SER A 102 -8.81 -20.21 -7.19
N VAL A 103 -8.16 -20.98 -6.32
CA VAL A 103 -7.81 -22.37 -6.62
C VAL A 103 -8.98 -23.25 -6.17
N SER A 104 -9.59 -23.96 -7.12
CA SER A 104 -10.73 -24.85 -6.84
C SER A 104 -10.30 -26.18 -6.19
N GLY A 105 -9.14 -26.72 -6.59
CA GLY A 105 -8.62 -27.98 -6.05
C GLY A 105 -7.19 -28.28 -6.51
N LEU A 106 -6.52 -29.16 -5.76
CA LEU A 106 -5.19 -29.68 -6.08
C LEU A 106 -5.24 -31.20 -6.09
N SER A 107 -4.99 -31.83 -7.24
CA SER A 107 -4.92 -33.29 -7.40
C SER A 107 -3.47 -33.76 -7.47
N LEU A 108 -3.14 -34.82 -6.73
CA LEU A 108 -1.83 -35.47 -6.74
C LEU A 108 -2.05 -36.96 -6.97
N THR A 109 -1.29 -37.56 -7.88
CA THR A 109 -1.41 -38.96 -8.32
C THR A 109 -0.05 -39.63 -8.26
N GLY A 110 -0.01 -40.94 -7.98
CA GLY A 110 1.24 -41.72 -7.98
C GLY A 110 1.95 -41.80 -6.63
N GLU A 111 1.37 -41.26 -5.56
CA GLU A 111 1.92 -41.31 -4.20
C GLU A 111 1.08 -42.23 -3.30
N MET A 112 1.74 -43.06 -2.48
CA MET A 112 1.05 -43.94 -1.52
C MET A 112 0.59 -43.22 -0.25
N TYR A 113 1.16 -42.04 0.05
CA TYR A 113 0.81 -41.27 1.24
C TYR A 113 -0.20 -40.15 0.91
N LYS A 114 -0.83 -39.58 1.95
CA LYS A 114 -1.74 -38.42 1.82
C LYS A 114 -0.98 -37.11 2.07
N PRO A 115 -0.52 -36.40 1.02
CA PRO A 115 0.19 -35.14 1.18
C PRO A 115 -0.72 -34.03 1.72
N TYR A 116 -0.12 -33.11 2.49
CA TYR A 116 -0.77 -31.87 2.85
C TYR A 116 -0.91 -30.96 1.61
N LYS A 117 -2.10 -30.39 1.43
CA LYS A 117 -2.42 -29.47 0.33
C LYS A 117 -2.87 -28.14 0.92
N GLY A 118 -2.22 -27.05 0.53
CA GLY A 118 -2.53 -25.72 1.01
C GLY A 118 -2.28 -24.67 -0.04
N VAL A 119 -3.11 -23.63 -0.04
CA VAL A 119 -2.97 -22.45 -0.90
C VAL A 119 -3.02 -21.22 -0.02
N ARG A 120 -2.12 -20.26 -0.27
CA ARG A 120 -2.12 -18.96 0.39
C ARG A 120 -2.00 -17.85 -0.63
N ASN A 121 -3.08 -17.09 -0.79
CA ASN A 121 -3.09 -15.92 -1.67
C ASN A 121 -2.56 -14.70 -0.92
N ILE A 122 -1.75 -13.88 -1.60
CA ILE A 122 -1.26 -12.60 -1.08
C ILE A 122 -1.39 -11.60 -2.22
N CYS A 123 -2.18 -10.55 -2.00
CA CYS A 123 -2.20 -9.40 -2.90
C CYS A 123 -1.23 -8.35 -2.35
N LYS A 124 -0.40 -7.77 -3.20
CA LYS A 124 0.54 -6.72 -2.80
C LYS A 124 0.69 -5.70 -3.91
N SER A 125 1.09 -4.49 -3.54
CA SER A 125 1.46 -3.45 -4.49
C SER A 125 2.64 -3.89 -5.37
N GLY A 126 2.50 -3.70 -6.69
CA GLY A 126 3.64 -3.62 -7.60
C GLY A 126 4.18 -2.19 -7.65
N ARG A 127 4.36 -1.64 -8.86
CA ARG A 127 4.57 -0.20 -9.05
C ARG A 127 3.26 0.56 -8.88
N TYR A 128 2.90 0.85 -7.62
CA TYR A 128 1.67 1.58 -7.30
C TYR A 128 1.99 3.07 -7.08
N GLN A 129 1.51 3.92 -7.98
CA GLN A 129 1.83 5.35 -7.99
C GLN A 129 0.57 6.20 -8.04
N VAL A 130 0.52 7.25 -7.23
CA VAL A 130 -0.57 8.24 -7.21
C VAL A 130 0.02 9.61 -7.57
N ARG A 131 -0.50 10.23 -8.63
CA ARG A 131 -0.11 11.59 -9.02
C ARG A 131 -0.94 12.60 -8.25
N CYS A 132 -0.27 13.55 -7.62
CA CYS A 132 -0.88 14.74 -7.03
C CYS A 132 -0.82 15.90 -8.03
N GLY A 133 -1.95 16.57 -8.23
CA GLY A 133 -2.07 17.78 -9.05
C GLY A 133 -1.80 19.05 -8.26
#